data_AF-A0A9P6XPE7-F1
#
_entry.id   AF-A0A9P6XPE7-F1
#
_cell.length_a   1.000
_cell.length_b   1.000
_cell.length_c   1.000
_cell.angle_alpha   90.00
_cell.angle_beta   90.00
_cell.angle_gamma   90.00
#
_symmetry.space_group_name_H-M   'P 1'
#
loop_
_entity.id
_entity.type
_entity.pdbx_description
1 polymer ?
#
loop_
_entity_poly.entity_id
_entity_poly.type
_entity_poly.pdbx_seq_one_letter_code
_entity_poly.pdbx_strand_id
1 'polypeptide(L)'
;MKGMTVGVQVGTAFVEPIQKSGMFKEVKLYDNPPDMMRDANAGRIQGGFMDFPIAAYILTQGNYPNLKMASSYQPTIMGAGQAEGRRRDRRHPEKVGLVRRLLPA
;
A
#
# COMPACT_ATOMS: atom_id res chain seq x y z
N MET A 1 7.17 1.63 -10.52
CA MET A 1 5.76 1.29 -10.85
C MET A 1 5.07 2.36 -11.73
N LYS A 2 5.83 3.26 -12.37
CA LYS A 2 5.24 4.32 -13.18
C LYS A 2 4.47 3.71 -14.37
N GLY A 3 3.26 4.18 -14.63
CA GLY A 3 2.40 3.66 -15.71
C GLY A 3 1.74 2.30 -15.42
N MET A 4 1.85 1.78 -14.21
CA MET A 4 1.14 0.57 -13.77
C MET A 4 -0.25 0.89 -13.23
N THR A 5 -1.14 -0.10 -13.25
CA THR A 5 -2.40 -0.08 -12.49
C THR A 5 -2.12 -0.59 -11.08
N VAL A 6 -2.51 0.19 -10.08
CA VAL A 6 -2.31 -0.13 -8.65
C VAL A 6 -3.63 -0.10 -7.89
N GLY A 7 -3.69 -0.85 -6.80
CA GLY A 7 -4.82 -0.81 -5.86
C GLY A 7 -4.49 0.02 -4.62
N VAL A 8 -5.51 0.66 -4.05
CA VAL A 8 -5.44 1.31 -2.73
C VAL A 8 -6.67 0.92 -1.91
N GLN A 9 -6.48 0.67 -0.63
CA GLN A 9 -7.59 0.45 0.29
C GLN A 9 -8.34 1.76 0.60
N VAL A 10 -9.67 1.74 0.43
CA VAL A 10 -10.57 2.84 0.79
C VAL A 10 -10.52 3.10 2.29
N GLY A 11 -10.65 4.38 2.68
CA GLY A 11 -10.62 4.80 4.08
C GLY A 11 -9.23 5.00 4.67
N THR A 12 -8.17 4.79 3.88
CA THR A 12 -6.79 5.09 4.27
C THR A 12 -6.41 6.52 3.88
N ALA A 13 -5.41 7.09 4.57
CA ALA A 13 -4.84 8.39 4.20
C ALA A 13 -4.07 8.36 2.86
N PHE A 14 -3.94 7.21 2.22
CA PHE A 14 -3.11 7.01 1.02
C PHE A 14 -3.87 7.25 -0.30
N VAL A 15 -5.20 7.22 -0.28
CA VAL A 15 -6.04 7.36 -1.48
C VAL A 15 -5.74 8.67 -2.21
N GLU A 16 -5.90 9.81 -1.53
CA GLU A 16 -5.70 11.11 -2.16
C GLU A 16 -4.26 11.34 -2.66
N PRO A 17 -3.20 11.10 -1.85
CA PRO A 17 -1.83 11.31 -2.32
C PRO A 17 -1.46 10.44 -3.53
N ILE A 18 -1.92 9.17 -3.56
CA ILE A 18 -1.61 8.24 -4.65
C ILE A 18 -2.31 8.68 -5.93
N GLN A 19 -3.59 9.06 -5.85
CA GLN A 19 -4.34 9.56 -7.01
C GLN A 19 -3.75 10.88 -7.53
N LYS A 20 -3.44 11.83 -6.65
CA LYS A 20 -2.86 13.14 -7.01
C LYS A 20 -1.43 13.03 -7.55
N SER A 21 -0.71 11.95 -7.26
CA SER A 21 0.68 11.78 -7.71
C SER A 21 0.83 11.73 -9.25
N GLY A 22 -0.21 11.32 -9.98
CA GLY A 22 -0.15 11.11 -11.43
C GLY A 22 0.87 10.05 -11.89
N MET A 23 1.46 9.28 -10.95
CA MET A 23 2.50 8.30 -11.29
C MET A 23 1.93 7.01 -11.91
N PHE A 24 0.69 6.68 -11.58
CA PHE A 24 0.05 5.44 -11.96
C PHE A 24 -0.90 5.67 -13.12
N LYS A 25 -1.00 4.68 -14.01
CA LYS A 25 -1.95 4.73 -15.13
C LYS A 25 -3.39 4.73 -14.62
N GLU A 26 -3.62 3.95 -13.56
CA GLU A 26 -4.93 3.78 -12.95
C GLU A 26 -4.74 3.42 -11.47
N VAL A 27 -5.60 4.00 -10.62
CA VAL A 27 -5.65 3.72 -9.18
C VAL A 27 -7.02 3.15 -8.87
N LYS A 28 -7.07 1.84 -8.59
CA LYS A 28 -8.28 1.13 -8.22
C LYS A 28 -8.49 1.18 -6.72
N LEU A 29 -9.73 1.41 -6.32
CA LEU A 29 -10.13 1.46 -4.92
C LEU A 29 -10.70 0.10 -4.51
N TYR A 30 -10.29 -0.37 -3.34
CA TYR A 30 -10.76 -1.62 -2.76
C TYR A 30 -11.28 -1.40 -1.36
N ASP A 31 -12.47 -1.92 -1.07
CA ASP A 31 -13.06 -1.84 0.26
C ASP A 31 -12.38 -2.78 1.25
N ASN A 32 -11.84 -3.91 0.76
CA ASN A 32 -11.16 -4.88 1.61
C ASN A 32 -9.77 -5.28 1.08
N PRO A 33 -8.80 -5.53 1.98
CA PRO A 33 -7.46 -5.99 1.62
C PRO A 33 -7.40 -7.31 0.84
N PRO A 34 -8.19 -8.36 1.16
CA PRO A 34 -8.11 -9.65 0.47
C PRO A 34 -8.43 -9.59 -1.03
N ASP A 35 -9.41 -8.78 -1.43
CA ASP A 35 -9.78 -8.59 -2.84
C ASP A 35 -8.66 -7.90 -3.61
N MET A 36 -8.05 -6.87 -3.02
CA MET A 36 -6.89 -6.21 -3.60
C MET A 36 -5.72 -7.19 -3.79
N MET A 37 -5.44 -8.01 -2.77
CA MET A 37 -4.38 -9.03 -2.84
C MET A 37 -4.69 -10.08 -3.91
N ARG A 38 -5.96 -10.50 -4.05
CA ARG A 38 -6.38 -11.44 -5.09
C ARG A 38 -6.15 -10.87 -6.48
N ASP A 39 -6.51 -9.62 -6.71
CA ASP A 39 -6.31 -8.94 -7.99
C ASP A 39 -4.83 -8.72 -8.30
N ALA A 40 -4.02 -8.38 -7.30
CA ALA A 40 -2.58 -8.27 -7.45
C ALA A 40 -1.94 -9.62 -7.79
N ASN A 41 -2.36 -10.69 -7.11
CA ASN A 41 -1.85 -12.05 -7.33
C ASN A 41 -2.25 -12.60 -8.71
N ALA A 42 -3.46 -12.28 -9.17
CA ALA A 42 -3.97 -12.63 -10.50
C ALA A 42 -3.38 -11.76 -11.62
N GLY A 43 -2.76 -10.62 -11.30
CA GLY A 43 -2.18 -9.70 -12.28
C GLY A 43 -3.11 -8.64 -12.84
N ARG A 44 -4.33 -8.52 -12.31
CA ARG A 44 -5.26 -7.45 -12.70
C ARG A 44 -4.75 -6.07 -12.29
N ILE A 45 -3.95 -6.03 -11.22
CA ILE A 45 -3.14 -4.88 -10.78
C ILE A 45 -1.70 -5.34 -10.55
N GLN A 46 -0.74 -4.42 -10.61
CA GLN A 46 0.68 -4.75 -10.46
C GLN A 46 1.19 -4.59 -9.02
N GLY A 47 0.41 -3.92 -8.17
CA GLY A 47 0.67 -3.78 -6.75
C GLY A 47 -0.48 -3.11 -6.00
N GLY A 48 -0.47 -3.22 -4.68
CA GLY A 48 -1.48 -2.66 -3.78
C GLY A 48 -0.87 -1.91 -2.62
N PHE A 49 -1.50 -0.81 -2.22
CA PHE A 49 -1.16 -0.01 -1.03
C PHE A 49 -2.23 -0.19 0.05
N MET A 50 -1.81 -0.69 1.22
CA MET A 50 -2.66 -0.90 2.40
C MET A 50 -1.82 -0.73 3.68
N ASP A 51 -2.39 -0.99 4.85
CA ASP A 51 -1.64 -1.05 6.10
C ASP A 51 -0.59 -2.17 6.12
N PHE A 52 0.63 -1.83 6.52
CA PHE A 52 1.77 -2.76 6.57
C PHE A 52 1.51 -3.99 7.45
N PRO A 53 1.00 -3.86 8.70
CA PRO A 53 0.77 -5.03 9.55
C PRO A 53 -0.26 -6.00 8.93
N ILE A 54 -1.29 -5.45 8.27
CA ILE A 54 -2.31 -6.25 7.58
C ILE A 54 -1.69 -6.96 6.37
N ALA A 55 -0.95 -6.25 5.52
CA ALA A 55 -0.27 -6.83 4.38
C ALA A 55 0.69 -7.96 4.77
N ALA A 56 1.49 -7.72 5.81
CA ALA A 56 2.44 -8.71 6.32
C ALA A 56 1.72 -9.96 6.82
N TYR A 57 0.68 -9.80 7.65
CA TYR A 57 -0.12 -10.92 8.17
C TYR A 57 -0.78 -11.73 7.06
N ILE A 58 -1.35 -11.07 6.05
CA ILE A 58 -1.98 -11.76 4.92
C ILE A 58 -0.95 -12.56 4.12
N LEU A 59 0.25 -12.01 3.88
CA LEU A 59 1.32 -12.71 3.18
C LEU A 59 1.84 -13.92 3.95
N THR A 60 1.87 -13.90 5.29
CA THR A 60 2.29 -15.07 6.08
C THR A 60 1.32 -16.25 5.97
N GLN A 61 0.06 -16.03 5.54
CA GLN A 61 -0.90 -17.12 5.32
C GLN A 61 -0.59 -17.94 4.06
N GLY A 62 0.31 -17.49 3.17
CA GLY A 62 0.75 -18.25 2.00
C GLY A 62 -0.25 -18.30 0.83
N ASN A 63 -1.40 -17.63 0.93
CA ASN A 63 -2.46 -17.67 -0.09
C ASN A 63 -2.13 -16.90 -1.39
N TYR A 64 -1.04 -16.13 -1.41
CA TYR A 64 -0.67 -15.25 -2.51
C TYR A 64 0.78 -15.46 -2.94
N PRO A 65 1.11 -16.60 -3.59
CA PRO A 65 2.48 -16.99 -3.88
C PRO A 65 3.21 -16.04 -4.84
N ASN A 66 2.46 -15.28 -5.65
CA ASN A 66 3.04 -14.31 -6.59
C ASN A 66 3.27 -12.94 -5.96
N LEU A 67 2.97 -12.76 -4.68
CA LEU A 67 3.06 -11.48 -4.00
C LEU A 67 4.20 -11.47 -3.00
N LYS A 68 4.82 -10.31 -2.88
CA LYS A 68 5.79 -10.02 -1.82
C LYS A 68 5.66 -8.58 -1.35
N MET A 69 6.09 -8.33 -0.12
CA MET A 69 6.34 -6.98 0.35
C MET A 69 7.40 -6.32 -0.54
N ALA A 70 7.11 -5.12 -1.02
CA ALA A 70 8.08 -4.33 -1.76
C ALA A 70 9.17 -3.85 -0.79
N SER A 71 10.36 -4.44 -0.92
CA SER A 71 11.52 -4.19 -0.05
C SER A 71 12.03 -2.74 -0.08
N SER A 72 11.68 -1.95 -1.09
CA SER A 72 12.09 -0.55 -1.24
C SER A 72 11.06 0.46 -0.73
N TYR A 73 9.93 0.02 -0.18
CA TYR A 73 8.89 0.94 0.25
C TYR A 73 9.21 1.48 1.64
N GLN A 74 9.67 2.73 1.70
CA GLN A 74 9.80 3.48 2.93
C GLN A 74 8.48 4.21 3.21
N PRO A 75 7.85 4.05 4.38
CA PRO A 75 6.66 4.82 4.74
C PRO A 75 7.03 6.30 4.85
N THR A 76 6.73 7.07 3.81
CA THR A 76 7.09 8.49 3.73
C THR A 76 6.13 9.41 4.47
N ILE A 77 5.14 8.88 5.20
CA ILE A 77 4.45 9.67 6.23
C ILE A 77 5.29 9.62 7.51
N MET A 78 6.55 10.05 7.39
CA MET A 78 7.33 10.48 8.53
C MET A 78 6.87 11.91 8.78
N GLY A 79 6.17 12.14 9.89
CA GLY A 79 5.87 13.50 10.34
C GLY A 79 7.19 14.28 10.38
N ALA A 80 7.34 15.22 9.46
CA ALA A 80 8.51 16.06 9.41
C ALA A 80 8.45 17.00 10.63
N GLY A 81 9.22 16.65 11.67
CA GLY A 81 9.77 17.62 12.60
C GLY A 81 9.10 17.74 13.96
N GLN A 82 10.00 17.79 14.95
CA GLN A 82 9.89 18.44 16.26
C GLN A 82 9.23 17.63 17.39
N ALA A 83 10.10 17.03 18.20
CA ALA A 83 9.90 17.04 19.64
C ALA A 83 9.88 18.50 20.11
N GLU A 84 8.71 19.04 20.46
CA GLU A 84 8.45 19.78 21.71
C GLU A 84 6.99 20.26 21.73
N GLY A 85 6.31 20.13 22.88
CA GLY A 85 5.14 20.96 23.18
C GLY A 85 3.76 20.47 22.70
N ARG A 86 3.07 19.75 23.58
CA ARG A 86 1.61 19.75 23.81
C ARG A 86 0.70 20.11 22.60
N ARG A 87 -0.02 19.11 22.06
CA ARG A 87 -1.51 19.00 22.06
C ARG A 87 -1.99 17.97 21.02
N ARG A 88 -2.83 17.04 21.51
CA ARG A 88 -3.92 16.33 20.82
C ARG A 88 -3.86 16.27 19.28
N ASP A 89 -3.28 15.19 18.75
CA ASP A 89 -3.90 14.23 17.82
C ASP A 89 -2.77 13.27 17.36
N ARG A 90 -2.43 12.27 18.18
CA ARG A 90 -1.40 11.27 17.83
C ARG A 90 -1.96 10.33 16.77
N ARG A 91 -2.00 10.78 15.51
CA ARG A 91 -2.03 9.85 14.38
C ARG A 91 -0.69 9.14 14.39
N HIS A 92 -0.73 7.83 14.64
CA HIS A 92 0.43 6.98 14.46
C HIS A 92 0.88 7.11 13.00
N PRO A 93 2.20 7.14 12.70
CA PRO A 93 2.64 7.06 11.33
C PRO A 93 2.16 5.70 10.77
N GLU A 94 1.08 5.71 10.00
CA GLU A 94 0.57 4.51 9.34
C GLU A 94 1.65 4.04 8.37
N LYS A 95 2.25 2.90 8.68
CA LYS A 95 3.22 2.26 7.81
C LYS A 95 2.45 1.68 6.63
N VAL A 96 2.67 2.21 5.44
CA VAL A 96 2.10 1.63 4.22
C VAL A 96 2.82 0.33 3.88
N GLY A 97 2.03 -0.73 3.71
CA GLY A 97 2.43 -1.97 3.06
C GLY A 97 2.21 -1.86 1.57
N LEU A 98 3.31 -1.75 0.81
CA LEU A 98 3.27 -1.93 -0.63
C LEU A 98 3.50 -3.40 -0.95
N VAL A 99 2.49 -4.05 -1.51
CA VAL A 99 2.62 -5.41 -2.03
C VAL A 99 2.80 -5.31 -3.54
N ARG A 100 3.79 -6.01 -4.08
CA ARG A 100 4.09 -6.04 -5.51
C ARG A 100 4.06 -7.47 -6.03
N ARG A 101 3.51 -7.65 -7.23
CA ARG A 101 3.60 -8.93 -7.94
C ARG A 101 5.04 -9.23 -8.37
N LEU A 102 5.47 -10.47 -8.17
CA LEU A 102 6.65 -11.04 -8.82
C LEU A 102 6.41 -11.07 -10.33
N LEU A 103 7.11 -10.21 -11.07
CA LEU A 103 7.13 -10.31 -12.52
C LEU A 103 8.03 -11.50 -12.88
N PRO A 104 7.61 -12.41 -13.78
CA PRO A 104 8.55 -13.37 -14.35
C PRO A 104 9.68 -12.60 -15.04
N ALA A 105 10.92 -13.09 -14.83
CA ALA A 105 12.14 -12.53 -15.42
C ALA A 105 12.11 -12.59 -16.95
#